data_AF-A0A6A5R6C3-F1
#
_entry.id   AF-A0A6A5R6C3-F1
#
_cell.length_a   1.000
_cell.length_b   1.000
_cell.length_c   1.000
_cell.angle_alpha   90.00
_cell.angle_beta   90.00
_cell.angle_gamma   90.00
#
_symmetry.space_group_name_H-M   'P 1'
#
loop_
_entity.id
_entity.type
_entity.pdbx_description
1 polymer ?
#
loop_
_entity_poly.entity_id
_entity_poly.type
_entity_poly.pdbx_seq_one_letter_code
_entity_poly.pdbx_strand_id
1 'polypeptide(L)'
;MRDSNADMMTQLGVCLAAQALDMDKYVDYFIHRVDAIFHSLPSYEDLNTLVVQKDLYPRMYAIVVRSFARKTREGKIPDQTDFDQYLKSRSDFAQDIEEALTKNNSWVESQAKYEQHVKIENEAKAKAIELDKLEKERAVRKKQSWNAKKTNDTKMRKSTEAKSRASGNARKFTPEERAWYVKVQGKQPPKGR
;
A
#
# COMPACT_ATOMS: atom_id res chain seq x y z
N MET A 1 -6.26 -10.90 -42.90
CA MET A 1 -6.95 -12.15 -43.31
C MET A 1 -7.27 -12.95 -42.05
N ARG A 2 -8.49 -12.81 -41.53
CA ARG A 2 -9.03 -13.59 -40.40
C ARG A 2 -10.25 -14.37 -40.91
N ASP A 3 -10.01 -15.25 -41.88
CA ASP A 3 -11.04 -16.15 -42.41
C ASP A 3 -11.02 -17.45 -41.60
N SER A 4 -11.61 -17.39 -40.41
CA SER A 4 -12.21 -18.55 -39.73
C SER A 4 -12.98 -18.05 -38.50
N ASN A 5 -13.98 -17.19 -38.72
CA ASN A 5 -15.05 -17.01 -37.75
C ASN A 5 -15.95 -18.25 -37.85
N ALA A 6 -15.48 -19.37 -37.30
CA ALA A 6 -16.40 -20.44 -36.94
C ALA A 6 -17.48 -19.81 -36.05
N ASP A 7 -18.74 -19.97 -36.44
CA ASP A 7 -19.92 -19.56 -35.68
C ASP A 7 -19.75 -19.94 -34.20
N MET A 8 -20.15 -19.07 -33.27
CA MET A 8 -20.03 -19.28 -31.82
C MET A 8 -20.61 -20.65 -31.43
N MET A 9 -21.71 -21.07 -32.04
CA MET A 9 -22.29 -22.40 -31.85
C MET A 9 -21.31 -23.54 -32.18
N THR A 10 -20.58 -23.42 -33.29
CA THR A 10 -19.58 -24.40 -33.69
C THR A 10 -18.44 -24.45 -32.68
N GLN A 11 -17.98 -23.29 -32.20
CA GLN A 11 -16.92 -23.22 -31.20
C GLN A 11 -17.34 -23.86 -29.87
N LEU A 12 -18.57 -23.63 -29.42
CA LEU A 12 -19.13 -24.24 -28.23
C LEU A 12 -19.27 -25.75 -28.38
N GLY A 13 -19.78 -26.22 -29.53
CA GLY A 13 -19.87 -27.66 -29.83
C GLY A 13 -18.51 -28.36 -29.76
N VAL A 14 -17.46 -27.74 -30.30
CA VAL A 14 -16.09 -28.29 -30.19
C VAL A 14 -15.60 -28.25 -28.74
N CYS A 15 -15.92 -27.21 -27.98
CA CYS A 15 -15.57 -27.14 -26.55
C CYS A 15 -16.23 -28.26 -25.75
N LEU A 16 -17.52 -28.55 -26.00
CA LEU A 16 -18.23 -29.64 -25.33
C LEU A 16 -17.64 -31.01 -25.70
N ALA A 17 -17.32 -31.22 -26.97
CA ALA A 17 -16.66 -32.44 -27.43
C ALA A 17 -15.28 -32.61 -26.78
N ALA A 18 -14.49 -31.53 -26.67
CA ALA A 18 -13.20 -31.54 -25.98
C ALA A 18 -13.36 -31.86 -24.49
N GLN A 19 -14.37 -31.30 -23.84
CA GLN A 19 -14.68 -31.60 -22.44
C GLN A 19 -15.08 -33.07 -22.26
N ALA A 20 -15.89 -33.64 -23.17
CA ALA A 20 -16.29 -35.04 -23.12
C ALA A 20 -15.13 -36.03 -23.32
N LEU A 21 -14.02 -35.56 -23.90
CA LEU A 21 -12.80 -36.35 -24.13
C LEU A 21 -11.70 -36.05 -23.09
N ASP A 22 -12.01 -35.33 -22.01
CA ASP A 22 -11.07 -34.89 -20.96
C ASP A 22 -9.87 -34.10 -21.51
N MET A 23 -10.09 -33.30 -22.56
CA MET A 23 -9.07 -32.49 -23.22
C MET A 23 -8.99 -31.07 -22.62
N ASP A 24 -8.65 -30.96 -21.33
CA ASP A 24 -8.69 -29.71 -20.55
C ASP A 24 -7.97 -28.52 -21.22
N LYS A 25 -6.80 -28.76 -21.82
CA LYS A 25 -6.05 -27.71 -22.52
C LYS A 25 -6.84 -27.06 -23.67
N TYR A 26 -7.68 -27.83 -24.34
CA TYR A 26 -8.53 -27.33 -25.42
C TYR A 26 -9.72 -26.56 -24.86
N VAL A 27 -10.32 -27.04 -23.77
CA VAL A 27 -11.39 -26.33 -23.06
C VAL A 27 -10.89 -24.95 -22.61
N ASP A 28 -9.71 -24.88 -21.98
CA ASP A 28 -9.14 -23.59 -21.56
C ASP A 28 -8.81 -22.68 -22.75
N TYR A 29 -8.29 -23.24 -23.86
CA TYR A 29 -8.09 -22.46 -25.09
C TYR A 29 -9.40 -21.82 -25.58
N PHE A 30 -10.52 -22.57 -25.58
CA PHE A 30 -11.82 -22.04 -25.97
C PHE A 30 -12.33 -20.98 -24.99
N ILE A 31 -12.13 -21.17 -23.68
CA ILE A 31 -12.49 -20.18 -22.67
C ILE A 31 -11.73 -18.86 -22.90
N HIS A 32 -10.43 -18.91 -23.17
CA HIS A 32 -9.64 -17.72 -23.49
C HIS A 32 -10.06 -17.07 -24.82
N ARG A 33 -10.45 -17.88 -25.80
CA ARG A 33 -10.97 -17.37 -27.08
C ARG A 33 -12.31 -16.65 -26.90
N VAL A 34 -13.24 -17.21 -26.12
CA VAL A 34 -14.50 -16.56 -25.75
C VAL A 34 -14.19 -15.26 -25.01
N ASP A 35 -13.29 -15.27 -24.04
CA ASP A 35 -12.87 -14.05 -23.34
C ASP A 35 -12.36 -12.97 -24.31
N ALA A 36 -11.54 -13.33 -25.29
CA ALA A 36 -11.05 -12.40 -26.30
C ALA A 36 -12.17 -11.84 -27.21
N ILE A 37 -13.11 -12.68 -27.65
CA ILE A 37 -14.26 -12.26 -28.46
C ILE A 37 -15.14 -11.28 -27.65
N PHE A 38 -15.41 -11.61 -26.40
CA PHE A 38 -16.28 -10.81 -25.54
C PHE A 38 -15.57 -9.59 -24.93
N HIS A 39 -14.24 -9.51 -24.98
CA HIS A 39 -13.50 -8.27 -24.79
C HIS A 39 -13.81 -7.27 -25.91
N SER A 40 -13.92 -7.72 -27.17
CA SER A 40 -14.53 -6.94 -28.25
C SER A 40 -16.06 -6.91 -28.15
N LEU A 41 -16.76 -6.13 -28.96
CA LEU A 41 -18.23 -6.09 -28.97
C LEU A 41 -18.74 -7.26 -29.84
N PRO A 42 -19.25 -8.35 -29.23
CA PRO A 42 -19.78 -9.48 -29.98
C PRO A 42 -21.11 -9.09 -30.63
N SER A 43 -21.53 -9.88 -31.62
CA SER A 43 -22.89 -9.77 -32.14
C SER A 43 -23.92 -10.19 -31.07
N TYR A 44 -25.15 -9.69 -31.17
CA TYR A 44 -26.25 -10.15 -30.32
C TYR A 44 -26.59 -11.64 -30.52
N GLU A 45 -26.30 -12.18 -31.70
CA GLU A 45 -26.48 -13.60 -32.00
C GLU A 45 -25.49 -14.46 -31.19
N ASP A 46 -24.20 -14.11 -31.21
CA ASP A 46 -23.16 -14.78 -30.41
C ASP A 46 -23.45 -14.68 -28.91
N LEU A 47 -23.91 -13.50 -28.46
CA LEU A 47 -24.32 -13.27 -27.09
C LEU A 47 -25.50 -14.18 -26.72
N ASN A 48 -26.54 -14.22 -27.55
CA ASN A 48 -27.73 -15.01 -27.29
C ASN A 48 -27.43 -16.52 -27.25
N THR A 49 -26.52 -17.01 -28.09
CA THR A 49 -26.07 -18.40 -28.04
C THR A 49 -25.52 -18.79 -26.67
N LEU A 50 -24.63 -17.97 -26.10
CA LEU A 50 -24.04 -18.25 -24.78
C LEU A 50 -25.03 -18.05 -23.64
N VAL A 51 -25.91 -17.05 -23.72
CA VAL A 51 -26.93 -16.80 -22.68
C VAL A 51 -27.92 -17.96 -22.60
N VAL A 52 -28.35 -18.49 -23.75
CA VAL A 52 -29.27 -19.64 -23.81
C VAL A 52 -28.62 -20.92 -23.28
N GLN A 53 -27.31 -21.07 -23.46
CA GLN A 53 -26.55 -22.27 -23.04
C GLN A 53 -25.76 -22.07 -21.74
N LYS A 54 -26.20 -21.14 -20.87
CA LYS A 54 -25.48 -20.79 -19.64
C LYS A 54 -25.19 -21.96 -18.71
N ASP A 55 -26.10 -22.95 -18.66
CA ASP A 55 -25.96 -24.13 -17.81
C ASP A 55 -24.94 -25.13 -18.35
N LEU A 56 -24.75 -25.17 -19.68
CA LEU A 56 -23.75 -26.02 -20.34
C LEU A 56 -22.35 -25.43 -20.24
N TYR A 57 -22.24 -24.09 -20.25
CA TYR A 57 -20.95 -23.39 -20.24
C TYR A 57 -20.88 -22.31 -19.14
N PRO A 58 -20.97 -22.69 -17.85
CA PRO A 58 -21.04 -21.72 -16.76
C PRO A 58 -19.79 -20.83 -16.65
N ARG A 59 -18.60 -21.37 -16.93
CA ARG A 59 -17.34 -20.60 -16.94
C ARG A 59 -17.35 -19.51 -18.01
N MET A 60 -17.83 -19.84 -19.21
CA MET A 60 -17.90 -18.90 -20.33
C MET A 60 -18.98 -17.85 -20.08
N TYR A 61 -20.15 -18.28 -19.61
CA TYR A 61 -21.22 -17.37 -19.22
C TYR A 61 -20.77 -16.34 -18.19
N ALA A 62 -20.05 -16.77 -17.14
CA ALA A 62 -19.50 -15.86 -16.14
C ALA A 62 -18.49 -14.85 -16.72
N ILE A 63 -17.78 -15.18 -17.80
CA ILE A 63 -16.91 -14.23 -18.51
C ILE A 63 -17.75 -13.20 -19.26
N VAL A 64 -18.79 -13.65 -19.98
CA VAL A 64 -19.72 -12.77 -20.70
C VAL A 64 -20.37 -11.76 -19.75
N VAL A 65 -20.96 -12.24 -18.64
CA VAL A 65 -21.59 -11.39 -17.62
C VAL A 65 -20.60 -10.34 -17.10
N ARG A 66 -19.37 -10.75 -16.73
CA ARG A 66 -18.35 -9.82 -16.23
C ARG A 66 -17.91 -8.80 -17.28
N SER A 67 -17.76 -9.22 -18.54
CA SER A 67 -17.37 -8.32 -19.63
C SER A 67 -18.45 -7.27 -19.90
N PHE A 68 -19.72 -7.68 -19.94
CA PHE A 68 -20.83 -6.75 -20.14
C PHE A 68 -21.03 -5.84 -18.93
N ALA A 69 -20.98 -6.34 -17.70
CA ALA A 69 -21.00 -5.51 -16.49
C ALA A 69 -19.89 -4.43 -16.53
N ARG A 70 -18.68 -4.80 -16.94
CA ARG A 70 -17.59 -3.84 -17.13
C ARG A 70 -17.92 -2.79 -18.19
N LYS A 71 -18.43 -3.19 -19.35
CA LYS A 71 -18.78 -2.26 -20.45
C LYS A 71 -19.93 -1.33 -20.11
N THR A 72 -20.96 -1.83 -19.43
CA THR A 72 -22.08 -1.03 -18.91
C THR A 72 -21.55 0.05 -17.97
N ARG A 73 -20.69 -0.33 -17.02
CA ARG A 73 -20.05 0.63 -16.10
C ARG A 73 -19.18 1.66 -16.83
N GLU A 74 -18.45 1.25 -17.85
CA GLU A 74 -17.57 2.13 -18.62
C GLU A 74 -18.32 2.96 -19.68
N GLY A 75 -19.63 2.76 -19.87
CA GLY A 75 -20.42 3.43 -20.90
C GLY A 75 -19.97 3.12 -22.33
N LYS A 76 -19.41 1.91 -22.55
CA LYS A 76 -18.80 1.48 -23.83
C LYS A 76 -19.72 0.60 -24.68
N ILE A 77 -21.01 0.58 -24.36
CA ILE A 77 -22.00 -0.12 -25.17
C ILE A 77 -22.42 0.83 -26.29
N PRO A 78 -22.11 0.53 -27.57
CA PRO A 78 -22.38 1.43 -28.68
C PRO A 78 -23.90 1.62 -28.90
N ASP A 79 -24.69 0.58 -28.65
CA ASP A 79 -26.11 0.51 -29.00
C ASP A 79 -26.97 0.36 -27.73
N GLN A 80 -26.87 1.32 -26.80
CA GLN A 80 -27.49 1.20 -25.48
C GLN A 80 -28.99 0.89 -25.54
N THR A 81 -29.73 1.51 -26.47
CA THR A 81 -31.17 1.30 -26.62
C THR A 81 -31.52 -0.15 -26.99
N ASP A 82 -30.78 -0.74 -27.93
CA ASP A 82 -31.00 -2.12 -28.38
C ASP A 82 -30.55 -3.11 -27.31
N PHE A 83 -29.47 -2.78 -26.60
CA PHE A 83 -29.00 -3.56 -25.47
C PHE A 83 -30.03 -3.56 -24.33
N ASP A 84 -30.64 -2.42 -24.02
CA ASP A 84 -31.69 -2.31 -23.00
C ASP A 84 -32.92 -3.13 -23.40
N GLN A 85 -33.29 -3.13 -24.69
CA GLN A 85 -34.37 -4.00 -25.19
C GLN A 85 -34.00 -5.49 -25.07
N TYR A 86 -32.75 -5.84 -25.39
CA TYR A 86 -32.24 -7.19 -25.24
C TYR A 86 -32.31 -7.64 -23.77
N LEU A 87 -31.84 -6.82 -22.82
CA LEU A 87 -31.91 -7.11 -21.40
C LEU A 87 -33.35 -7.25 -20.89
N LYS A 88 -34.30 -6.47 -21.40
CA LYS A 88 -35.73 -6.65 -21.08
C LYS A 88 -36.27 -8.01 -21.53
N SER A 89 -35.78 -8.52 -22.66
CA SER A 89 -36.15 -9.85 -23.16
C SER A 89 -35.46 -11.01 -22.40
N ARG A 90 -34.37 -10.72 -21.68
CA ARG A 90 -33.54 -11.67 -20.94
C ARG A 90 -33.28 -11.17 -19.51
N SER A 91 -34.34 -11.16 -18.71
CA SER A 91 -34.31 -10.60 -17.34
C SER A 91 -33.31 -11.30 -16.42
N ASP A 92 -33.06 -12.60 -16.64
CA ASP A 92 -32.07 -13.39 -15.90
C ASP A 92 -30.64 -12.90 -16.16
N PHE A 93 -30.28 -12.68 -17.43
CA PHE A 93 -28.99 -12.12 -17.79
C PHE A 93 -28.82 -10.69 -17.29
N ALA A 94 -29.90 -9.89 -17.31
CA ALA A 94 -29.88 -8.54 -16.74
C ALA A 94 -29.57 -8.55 -15.23
N GLN A 95 -30.22 -9.46 -14.49
CA GLN A 95 -29.97 -9.64 -13.06
C GLN A 95 -28.51 -10.06 -12.80
N ASP A 96 -27.98 -11.01 -13.57
CA ASP A 96 -26.60 -11.47 -13.40
C ASP A 96 -25.57 -10.36 -13.66
N ILE A 97 -25.85 -9.46 -14.62
CA ILE A 97 -25.03 -8.26 -14.86
C ILE A 97 -25.10 -7.31 -13.65
N GLU A 98 -26.29 -7.06 -13.11
CA GLU A 98 -26.47 -6.19 -11.94
C GLU A 98 -25.76 -6.76 -10.69
N GLU A 99 -25.84 -8.06 -10.48
CA GLU A 99 -25.10 -8.76 -9.42
C GLU A 99 -23.59 -8.64 -9.62
N ALA A 100 -23.09 -8.72 -10.85
CA ALA A 100 -21.68 -8.53 -11.13
C ALA A 100 -21.23 -7.08 -10.88
N LEU A 101 -22.07 -6.10 -11.21
CA LEU A 101 -21.82 -4.68 -10.92
C LEU A 101 -21.73 -4.41 -9.41
N THR A 102 -22.68 -4.93 -8.64
CA THR A 102 -22.72 -4.76 -7.17
C THR A 102 -21.53 -5.44 -6.48
N LYS A 103 -21.18 -6.68 -6.88
CA LYS A 103 -19.97 -7.39 -6.38
C LYS A 103 -18.68 -6.62 -6.69
N ASN A 104 -18.58 -6.01 -7.85
CA ASN A 104 -17.40 -5.24 -8.22
C ASN A 104 -17.30 -3.93 -7.41
N ASN A 105 -18.42 -3.25 -7.15
CA ASN A 105 -18.43 -2.04 -6.32
C ASN A 105 -17.97 -2.34 -4.88
N SER A 106 -18.46 -3.43 -4.28
CA SER A 106 -18.01 -3.82 -2.94
C SER A 106 -16.53 -4.19 -2.89
N TRP A 107 -16.00 -4.82 -3.94
CA TRP A 107 -14.57 -5.09 -4.07
C TRP A 107 -13.74 -3.80 -4.16
N VAL A 108 -14.16 -2.83 -4.99
CA VAL A 108 -13.48 -1.53 -5.12
C VAL A 108 -13.48 -0.77 -3.79
N GLU A 109 -14.60 -0.76 -3.07
CA GLU A 109 -14.68 -0.15 -1.74
C GLU A 109 -13.74 -0.83 -0.73
N SER A 110 -13.69 -2.17 -0.76
CA SER A 110 -12.78 -2.92 0.10
C SER A 110 -11.32 -2.64 -0.22
N GLN A 111 -10.97 -2.53 -1.50
CA GLN A 111 -9.62 -2.19 -1.93
C GLN A 111 -9.24 -0.77 -1.48
N ALA A 112 -10.14 0.20 -1.64
CA ALA A 112 -9.92 1.57 -1.19
C ALA A 112 -9.68 1.65 0.33
N LYS A 113 -10.45 0.88 1.13
CA LYS A 113 -10.24 0.78 2.58
C LYS A 113 -8.86 0.17 2.91
N TYR A 114 -8.48 -0.91 2.24
CA TYR A 114 -7.17 -1.53 2.43
C TYR A 114 -6.03 -0.57 2.10
N GLU A 115 -6.10 0.14 0.98
CA GLU A 115 -5.09 1.13 0.59
C GLU A 115 -4.98 2.28 1.59
N GLN A 116 -6.10 2.74 2.17
CA GLN A 116 -6.09 3.73 3.24
C GLN A 116 -5.40 3.19 4.50
N HIS A 117 -5.69 1.96 4.91
CA HIS A 117 -5.03 1.33 6.05
C HIS A 117 -3.52 1.20 5.86
N VAL A 118 -3.08 0.76 4.68
CA VAL A 118 -1.65 0.64 4.35
C VAL A 118 -0.96 2.01 4.39
N LYS A 119 -1.61 3.07 3.90
CA LYS A 119 -1.06 4.45 3.99
C LYS A 119 -0.89 4.90 5.43
N ILE A 120 -1.91 4.72 6.26
CA ILE A 120 -1.85 5.09 7.70
C ILE A 120 -0.74 4.30 8.41
N GLU A 121 -0.63 3.00 8.14
CA GLU A 121 0.39 2.15 8.76
C GLU A 121 1.81 2.57 8.36
N ASN A 122 2.02 2.89 7.07
CA ASN A 122 3.30 3.37 6.58
C ASN A 122 3.67 4.74 7.15
N GLU A 123 2.72 5.66 7.28
CA GLU A 123 2.93 6.95 7.95
C GLU A 123 3.27 6.78 9.43
N ALA A 124 2.59 5.87 10.14
CA ALA A 124 2.88 5.56 11.53
C ALA A 124 4.28 4.97 11.70
N LYS A 125 4.69 4.04 10.82
CA LYS A 125 6.04 3.48 10.79
C LYS A 125 7.10 4.55 10.52
N ALA A 126 6.86 5.45 9.57
CA ALA A 126 7.77 6.55 9.27
C ALA A 126 7.95 7.49 10.48
N LYS A 127 6.85 7.87 11.14
CA LYS A 127 6.89 8.69 12.37
C LYS A 127 7.63 7.99 13.51
N ALA A 128 7.43 6.69 13.70
CA ALA A 128 8.14 5.92 14.72
C ALA A 128 9.65 5.90 14.49
N ILE A 129 10.09 5.74 13.24
CA ILE A 129 11.52 5.79 12.86
C ILE A 129 12.11 7.18 13.13
N GLU A 130 11.38 8.25 12.83
CA GLU A 130 11.84 9.62 13.08
C GLU A 130 11.99 9.90 14.58
N LEU A 131 11.01 9.48 15.39
CA LEU A 131 11.07 9.61 16.84
C LEU A 131 12.27 8.86 17.44
N ASP A 132 12.51 7.61 17.01
CA ASP A 132 13.67 6.83 17.45
C ASP A 132 15.01 7.52 17.11
N LYS A 133 15.11 8.13 15.91
CA LYS A 133 16.30 8.93 15.54
C LYS A 133 16.48 10.13 16.47
N LEU A 134 15.41 10.88 16.74
CA LEU A 134 15.47 12.05 17.63
C LEU A 134 15.84 11.66 19.07
N GLU A 135 15.34 10.53 19.57
CA GLU A 135 15.69 10.03 20.90
C GLU A 135 17.16 9.63 20.99
N LYS A 136 17.69 8.93 19.97
CA LYS A 136 19.11 8.59 19.87
C LYS A 136 19.99 9.83 19.85
N GLU A 137 19.64 10.84 19.06
CA GLU A 137 20.39 12.11 19.02
C GLU A 137 20.38 12.83 20.37
N ARG A 138 19.22 12.90 21.05
CA ARG A 138 19.12 13.47 22.40
C ARG A 138 20.00 12.74 23.40
N ALA A 139 20.02 11.40 23.35
CA ALA A 139 20.86 10.58 24.20
C ALA A 139 22.37 10.84 23.96
N VAL A 140 22.78 10.96 22.69
CA VAL A 140 24.17 11.29 22.31
C VAL A 140 24.55 12.69 22.83
N ARG A 141 23.72 13.71 22.59
CA ARG A 141 23.97 15.08 23.07
C ARG A 141 24.06 15.15 24.59
N LYS A 142 23.17 14.44 25.31
CA LYS A 142 23.20 14.36 26.77
C LYS A 142 24.48 13.71 27.27
N LYS A 143 24.94 12.62 26.63
CA LYS A 143 26.20 11.94 26.96
C LYS A 143 27.42 12.85 26.70
N GLN A 144 27.44 13.56 25.58
CA GLN A 144 28.51 14.52 25.25
C GLN A 144 28.56 15.67 26.27
N SER A 145 27.40 16.27 26.60
CA SER A 145 27.30 17.33 27.60
C SER A 145 27.77 16.87 28.99
N TRP A 146 27.36 15.66 29.40
CA TRP A 146 27.80 15.07 30.66
C TRP A 146 29.32 14.86 30.71
N ASN A 147 29.90 14.31 29.64
CA ASN A 147 31.35 14.10 29.55
C ASN A 147 32.10 15.43 29.57
N ALA A 148 31.65 16.44 28.81
CA ALA A 148 32.23 17.77 28.81
C ALA A 148 32.20 18.38 30.22
N LYS A 149 31.05 18.30 30.91
CA LYS A 149 30.91 18.76 32.30
C LYS A 149 31.88 18.06 33.24
N LYS A 150 32.00 16.72 33.16
CA LYS A 150 32.92 15.93 33.99
C LYS A 150 34.39 16.31 33.75
N THR A 151 34.77 16.50 32.49
CA THR A 151 36.14 16.94 32.16
C THR A 151 36.43 18.34 32.67
N ASN A 152 35.46 19.27 32.55
CA ASN A 152 35.60 20.62 33.06
C ASN A 152 35.70 20.63 34.59
N ASP A 153 34.82 19.92 35.29
CA ASP A 153 34.88 19.79 36.76
C ASP A 153 36.21 19.20 37.22
N THR A 154 36.76 18.21 36.50
CA THR A 154 38.06 17.63 36.82
C THR A 154 39.20 18.64 36.62
N LYS A 155 39.15 19.44 35.53
CA LYS A 155 40.12 20.53 35.28
C LYS A 155 40.05 21.59 36.36
N MET A 156 38.85 22.06 36.70
CA MET A 156 38.61 23.06 37.73
C MET A 156 39.06 22.56 39.11
N ARG A 157 38.76 21.30 39.45
CA ARG A 157 39.25 20.67 40.68
C ARG A 157 40.78 20.65 40.76
N LYS A 158 41.45 20.15 39.71
CA LYS A 158 42.92 20.10 39.70
C LYS A 158 43.54 21.50 39.80
N SER A 159 43.01 22.48 39.06
CA SER A 159 43.51 23.86 39.10
C SER A 159 43.32 24.49 40.48
N THR A 160 42.12 24.36 41.05
CA THR A 160 41.80 24.94 42.37
C THR A 160 42.58 24.26 43.51
N GLU A 161 42.77 22.94 43.47
CA GLU A 161 43.62 22.22 44.43
C GLU A 161 45.09 22.68 44.33
N ALA A 162 45.64 22.81 43.11
CA ALA A 162 47.00 23.28 42.90
C ALA A 162 47.19 24.72 43.40
N LYS A 163 46.27 25.64 43.07
CA LYS A 163 46.32 27.05 43.49
C LYS A 163 46.10 27.24 44.99
N SER A 164 45.30 26.39 45.62
CA SER A 164 45.11 26.41 47.09
C SER A 164 46.40 26.09 47.84
N ARG A 165 47.22 25.18 47.29
CA ARG A 165 48.51 24.75 47.86
C ARG A 165 49.67 25.68 47.51
N ALA A 166 49.56 26.46 46.43
CA ALA A 166 50.59 27.40 46.00
C ALA A 166 50.68 28.65 46.89
N SER A 167 51.82 29.35 46.83
CA SER A 167 52.08 30.64 47.49
C SER A 167 52.27 31.77 46.47
N GLY A 168 52.10 33.03 46.91
CA GLY A 168 52.26 34.24 46.09
C GLY A 168 51.26 34.34 44.92
N ASN A 169 51.73 34.88 43.78
CA ASN A 169 50.91 35.10 42.58
C ASN A 169 50.27 33.82 42.01
N ALA A 170 50.85 32.64 42.26
CA ALA A 170 50.30 31.36 41.83
C ALA A 170 49.02 30.96 42.59
N ARG A 171 48.68 31.63 43.70
CA ARG A 171 47.42 31.44 44.46
C ARG A 171 46.23 32.24 43.90
N LYS A 172 46.41 33.02 42.82
CA LYS A 172 45.33 33.84 42.24
C LYS A 172 44.35 32.98 41.42
N PHE A 173 43.12 32.85 41.92
CA PHE A 173 42.00 32.17 41.25
C PHE A 173 41.36 33.08 40.20
N THR A 174 41.07 32.52 39.01
CA THR A 174 40.27 33.18 37.97
C THR A 174 38.80 33.31 38.41
N PRO A 175 37.99 34.21 37.81
CA PRO A 175 36.58 34.36 38.17
C PRO A 175 35.80 33.05 38.12
N GLU A 176 36.03 32.22 37.10
CA GLU A 176 35.37 30.92 36.94
C GLU A 176 35.79 29.91 38.03
N GLU A 177 37.08 29.87 38.37
CA GLU A 177 37.60 29.00 39.43
C GLU A 177 37.08 29.40 40.81
N ARG A 178 36.90 30.71 41.07
CA ARG A 178 36.28 31.20 42.31
C ARG A 178 34.83 30.76 42.41
N ALA A 179 34.06 30.95 41.33
CA ALA A 179 32.66 30.53 41.28
C ALA A 179 32.52 29.01 41.50
N TRP A 180 33.39 28.22 40.87
CA TRP A 180 33.44 26.77 41.09
C TRP A 180 33.82 26.41 42.54
N TYR A 181 34.84 27.06 43.10
CA TYR A 181 35.30 26.80 44.48
C TYR A 181 34.20 27.11 45.51
N VAL A 182 33.52 28.25 45.37
CA VAL A 182 32.38 28.60 46.23
C VAL A 182 31.25 27.59 46.09
N LYS A 183 30.94 27.16 44.86
CA LYS A 183 29.88 26.19 44.59
C LYS A 183 30.16 24.81 45.21
N VAL A 184 31.40 24.35 45.19
CA VAL A 184 31.77 23.00 45.65
C VAL A 184 32.13 22.97 47.14
N GLN A 185 32.83 23.98 47.65
CA GLN A 185 33.33 24.03 49.04
C GLN A 185 32.46 24.88 49.98
N GLY A 186 31.49 25.64 49.45
CA GLY A 186 30.60 26.50 50.23
C GLY A 186 31.31 27.69 50.90
N LYS A 187 32.57 27.97 50.55
CA LYS A 187 33.42 29.00 51.17
C LYS A 187 34.17 29.82 50.12
N GLN A 188 34.57 31.03 50.49
CA GLN A 188 35.40 31.88 49.61
C GLN A 188 36.83 31.32 49.51
N PRO A 189 37.46 31.36 48.32
CA PRO A 189 38.84 30.90 48.14
C PRO A 189 39.85 31.82 48.85
N PRO A 190 41.01 31.29 49.29
CA PRO A 190 42.04 32.08 49.95
C PRO A 190 42.55 33.22 49.06
N LYS A 191 42.69 34.43 49.63
CA LYS A 191 43.24 35.58 48.89
C LYS A 191 44.74 35.40 48.67
N GLY A 192 45.17 35.31 47.41
CA GLY A 192 46.59 35.40 47.05
C GLY A 192 47.09 36.83 47.22
N ARG A 193 48.20 37.02 47.93
CA ARG A 193 48.97 38.28 47.94
C ARG A 193 49.88 38.29 46.72
#